data_AF-D2RNU2-F1
#
_entry.id   AF-D2RNU2-F1
#
_cell.length_a   1.000
_cell.length_b   1.000
_cell.length_c   1.000
_cell.angle_alpha   90.00
_cell.angle_beta   90.00
_cell.angle_gamma   90.00
#
_symmetry.space_group_name_H-M   'P 1'
#
loop_
_entity.id
_entity.type
_entity.pdbx_description
1 polymer ?
#
loop_
_entity_poly.entity_id
_entity_poly.type
_entity_poly.pdbx_seq_one_letter_code
_entity_poly.pdbx_strand_id
1 'polypeptide(L)'
;MNMGIRPKKRLFMALASLAVLLAGAAAYGLWQLLVPGLSQIHPWLPQVVGWAVLLLILSLLSGVVGIVLAILGFPTIRVFYFWAWHIINFLYPLSLFLGKLMGISKRRVEQSFIEVSNHLVRNQHVRVPANRLLILTPHCIQLDTCPYKVTRDITNCHQCGRCGVGQLLALSKKYGVHVAIATGGTLARQAVKKARPKAILAVACERDLTSGIQDVFPLPVIGVLNERPNGPCFNTRADMGKIEEAIRSFILEEDGQ
;
A
#
# COMPACT_ATOMS: atom_id res chain seq x y z
N MET A 1 0.55 -7.90 -27.73
CA MET A 1 0.83 -7.75 -26.28
C MET A 1 1.24 -6.30 -26.00
N ASN A 2 0.26 -5.42 -25.77
CA ASN A 2 0.53 -4.02 -25.42
C ASN A 2 0.92 -3.95 -23.94
N MET A 3 2.23 -3.86 -23.66
CA MET A 3 2.73 -3.38 -22.37
C MET A 3 2.43 -1.88 -22.24
N GLY A 4 1.16 -1.55 -22.05
CA GLY A 4 0.73 -0.22 -21.61
C GLY A 4 1.08 -0.04 -20.13
N ILE A 5 2.37 0.06 -19.81
CA ILE A 5 2.84 0.43 -18.47
C ILE A 5 2.41 1.88 -18.24
N ARG A 6 1.31 2.07 -17.50
CA ARG A 6 0.75 3.39 -17.19
C ARG A 6 1.86 4.32 -16.65
N PRO A 7 1.96 5.59 -17.12
CA PRO A 7 3.08 6.50 -16.83
C PRO A 7 3.29 6.77 -15.33
N LYS A 8 2.26 6.57 -14.51
CA LYS A 8 2.31 6.74 -13.06
C LYS A 8 3.22 5.71 -12.36
N LYS A 9 3.33 4.48 -12.86
CA LYS A 9 4.16 3.42 -12.22
C LYS A 9 5.66 3.73 -12.28
N ARG A 10 6.13 4.34 -13.37
CA ARG A 10 7.56 4.70 -13.56
C ARG A 10 8.04 5.74 -12.56
N LEU A 11 7.14 6.59 -12.06
CA LEU A 11 7.49 7.70 -11.19
C LEU A 11 8.06 7.23 -9.85
N PHE A 12 7.35 6.35 -9.13
CA PHE A 12 7.84 5.82 -7.85
C PHE A 12 9.12 5.01 -8.04
N MET A 13 9.22 4.20 -9.09
CA MET A 13 10.43 3.40 -9.38
C MET A 13 11.64 4.29 -9.70
N ALA A 14 11.46 5.34 -10.50
CA ALA A 14 12.52 6.28 -10.81
C ALA A 14 12.97 7.05 -9.56
N LEU A 15 12.02 7.53 -8.75
CA LEU A 15 12.31 8.21 -7.48
C LEU A 15 12.99 7.28 -6.48
N ALA A 16 12.55 6.01 -6.37
CA ALA A 16 13.15 5.01 -5.50
C ALA A 16 14.56 4.62 -5.95
N SER A 17 14.80 4.50 -7.26
CA SER A 17 16.13 4.22 -7.81
C SER A 17 17.08 5.40 -7.57
N LEU A 18 16.61 6.62 -7.83
CA LEU A 18 17.37 7.85 -7.55
C LEU A 18 17.66 8.00 -6.05
N ALA A 19 16.70 7.68 -5.19
CA ALA A 19 16.86 7.63 -3.75
C ALA A 19 17.98 6.68 -3.31
N VAL A 20 18.00 5.46 -3.84
CA VAL A 20 19.08 4.50 -3.55
C VAL A 20 20.43 5.00 -4.04
N LEU A 21 20.49 5.58 -5.25
CA LEU A 21 21.74 6.13 -5.80
C LEU A 21 22.29 7.28 -4.94
N LEU A 22 21.44 8.23 -4.55
CA LEU A 22 21.84 9.36 -3.71
C LEU A 22 22.23 8.92 -2.29
N ALA A 23 21.48 8.00 -1.69
CA ALA A 23 21.79 7.44 -0.38
C ALA A 23 23.11 6.66 -0.40
N GLY A 24 23.35 5.87 -1.45
CA GLY A 24 24.60 5.13 -1.64
C GLY A 24 25.79 6.06 -1.86
N ALA A 25 25.63 7.11 -2.68
CA ALA A 25 26.66 8.13 -2.89
C ALA A 25 26.98 8.89 -1.60
N ALA A 26 25.97 9.26 -0.81
CA ALA A 26 26.16 9.91 0.48
C ALA A 26 26.85 8.99 1.50
N ALA A 27 26.45 7.72 1.58
CA ALA A 27 27.08 6.74 2.46
C ALA A 27 28.55 6.48 2.07
N TYR A 28 28.83 6.38 0.77
CA TYR A 28 30.19 6.25 0.24
C TYR A 28 31.04 7.50 0.52
N GLY A 29 30.49 8.69 0.29
CA GLY A 29 31.18 9.96 0.58
C GLY A 29 31.48 10.12 2.07
N LEU A 30 30.52 9.79 2.93
CA LEU A 30 30.70 9.80 4.38
C LEU A 30 31.79 8.81 4.82
N TRP A 31 31.80 7.61 4.24
CA TRP A 31 32.86 6.64 4.50
C TRP A 31 34.25 7.20 4.14
N GLN A 32 34.41 7.78 2.96
CA GLN A 32 35.69 8.37 2.53
C GLN A 32 36.17 9.51 3.45
N LEU A 33 35.25 10.33 3.96
CA LEU A 33 35.57 11.38 4.94
C LEU A 33 35.98 10.80 6.30
N LEU A 34 35.40 9.65 6.68
CA LEU A 34 35.66 8.97 7.94
C LEU A 34 36.98 8.17 7.92
N VAL A 35 37.41 7.65 6.78
CA VAL A 35 38.67 6.87 6.61
C VAL A 35 39.89 7.48 7.32
N PRO A 36 40.25 8.77 7.09
CA PRO A 36 41.42 9.36 7.73
C PRO A 36 41.30 9.40 9.27
N GLY A 37 40.11 9.68 9.81
CA GLY A 37 39.86 9.67 11.25
C GLY A 37 39.87 8.25 11.86
N LEU A 38 39.34 7.26 11.15
CA LEU A 38 39.32 5.88 11.63
C LEU A 38 40.70 5.21 11.59
N SER A 39 41.51 5.57 10.60
CA SER A 39 42.87 5.02 10.45
C SER A 39 43.81 5.39 11.61
N GLN A 40 43.54 6.51 12.29
CA GLN A 40 44.30 6.94 13.46
C GLN A 40 43.92 6.18 14.74
N ILE A 41 42.71 5.61 14.82
CA ILE A 41 42.23 4.89 16.00
C ILE A 41 42.65 3.42 15.93
N HIS A 42 42.42 2.76 14.79
CA HIS A 42 42.81 1.36 14.60
C HIS A 42 42.96 1.01 13.10
N PRO A 43 44.02 0.31 12.67
CA PRO A 43 44.29 0.03 11.24
C PRO A 43 43.19 -0.76 10.52
N TRP A 44 42.46 -1.60 11.25
CA TRP A 44 41.40 -2.47 10.70
C TRP A 44 40.00 -1.81 10.67
N LEU A 45 39.79 -0.71 11.39
CA LEU A 45 38.48 -0.06 11.50
C LEU A 45 37.95 0.46 10.15
N PRO A 46 38.77 1.11 9.29
CA PRO A 46 38.32 1.58 7.98
C PRO A 46 37.79 0.45 7.07
N GLN A 47 38.37 -0.75 7.15
CA GLN A 47 37.94 -1.91 6.37
C GLN A 47 36.60 -2.47 6.86
N VAL A 48 36.42 -2.58 8.19
CA VAL A 48 35.15 -3.05 8.78
C VAL A 48 33.99 -2.10 8.41
N VAL A 49 34.22 -0.79 8.52
CA VAL A 49 33.21 0.21 8.14
C VAL A 49 32.96 0.20 6.64
N GLY A 50 33.99 -0.01 5.81
CA GLY A 50 33.84 -0.17 4.36
C GLY A 50 32.95 -1.35 3.98
N TRP A 51 33.17 -2.52 4.58
CA TRP A 51 32.31 -3.70 4.38
C TRP A 51 30.87 -3.46 4.85
N ALA A 52 30.68 -2.76 5.97
CA ALA A 52 29.36 -2.41 6.46
C ALA A 52 28.60 -1.48 5.49
N VAL A 53 29.28 -0.46 4.95
CA VAL A 53 28.71 0.47 3.96
C VAL A 53 28.41 -0.25 2.64
N LEU A 54 29.30 -1.13 2.19
CA LEU A 54 29.07 -1.95 1.00
C LEU A 54 27.83 -2.85 1.16
N LEU A 55 27.72 -3.54 2.30
CA LEU A 55 26.56 -4.38 2.62
C LEU A 55 25.26 -3.55 2.68
N LEU A 56 25.32 -2.33 3.21
CA LEU A 56 24.18 -1.42 3.24
C LEU A 56 23.74 -1.00 1.83
N ILE A 57 24.68 -0.67 0.94
CA ILE A 57 24.39 -0.33 -0.46
C ILE A 57 23.80 -1.53 -1.21
N LEU A 58 24.40 -2.72 -1.07
CA LEU A 58 23.92 -3.95 -1.70
C LEU A 58 22.51 -4.32 -1.20
N SER A 59 22.24 -4.15 0.10
CA SER A 59 20.92 -4.34 0.69
C SER A 59 19.87 -3.41 0.06
N LEU A 60 20.17 -2.11 -0.07
CA LEU A 60 19.26 -1.15 -0.72
C LEU A 60 19.01 -1.47 -2.19
N LEU A 61 20.05 -1.85 -2.94
CA LEU A 61 19.94 -2.27 -4.35
C LEU A 61 19.07 -3.52 -4.50
N SER A 62 19.24 -4.49 -3.60
CA SER A 62 18.45 -5.74 -3.61
C SER A 62 16.95 -5.49 -3.49
N GLY A 63 16.53 -4.46 -2.75
CA GLY A 63 15.11 -4.11 -2.64
C GLY A 63 14.52 -3.44 -3.87
N VAL A 64 15.30 -2.60 -4.56
CA VAL A 64 14.86 -2.04 -5.86
C VAL A 64 14.73 -3.15 -6.89
N VAL A 65 15.74 -4.02 -6.99
CA VAL A 65 15.70 -5.22 -7.83
C VAL A 65 14.52 -6.10 -7.43
N GLY A 66 14.21 -6.20 -6.14
CA GLY A 66 13.06 -6.94 -5.63
C GLY A 66 11.71 -6.42 -6.06
N ILE A 67 11.51 -5.11 -5.96
CA ILE A 67 10.28 -4.48 -6.44
C ILE A 67 10.14 -4.71 -7.95
N VAL A 68 11.24 -4.59 -8.71
CA VAL A 68 11.25 -4.83 -10.16
C VAL A 68 10.92 -6.29 -10.49
N LEU A 69 11.58 -7.26 -9.84
CA LEU A 69 11.34 -8.69 -10.07
C LEU A 69 9.91 -9.11 -9.68
N ALA A 70 9.37 -8.54 -8.59
CA ALA A 70 8.01 -8.82 -8.16
C ALA A 70 6.96 -8.23 -9.13
N ILE A 71 7.27 -7.13 -9.82
CA ILE A 71 6.44 -6.61 -10.92
C ILE A 71 6.55 -7.51 -12.16
N LEU A 72 7.73 -8.05 -12.45
CA LEU A 72 7.99 -8.97 -13.57
C LEU A 72 7.37 -10.37 -13.37
N GLY A 73 6.75 -10.63 -12.22
CA GLY A 73 5.97 -11.85 -11.98
C GLY A 73 6.79 -13.04 -11.50
N PHE A 74 8.04 -12.83 -11.08
CA PHE A 74 8.81 -13.90 -10.44
C PHE A 74 8.25 -14.19 -9.05
N PRO A 75 8.09 -15.47 -8.66
CA PRO A 75 7.59 -15.85 -7.35
C PRO A 75 8.61 -15.42 -6.29
N THR A 76 8.35 -14.31 -5.62
CA THR A 76 9.20 -13.86 -4.52
C THR A 76 8.95 -14.74 -3.31
N ILE A 77 10.00 -15.36 -2.77
CA ILE A 77 9.96 -16.22 -1.59
C ILE A 77 9.43 -15.42 -0.38
N ARG A 78 8.71 -16.04 0.56
CA ARG A 78 8.13 -15.37 1.74
C ARG A 78 9.14 -14.52 2.54
N VAL A 79 10.41 -14.93 2.60
CA VAL A 79 11.51 -14.18 3.24
C VAL A 79 11.83 -12.87 2.50
N PHE A 80 11.67 -12.87 1.18
CA PHE A 80 11.88 -11.71 0.33
C PHE A 80 10.84 -10.61 0.60
N TYR A 81 9.60 -10.97 0.93
CA TYR A 81 8.56 -10.01 1.29
C TYR A 81 8.91 -9.22 2.55
N PHE A 82 9.50 -9.87 3.56
CA PHE A 82 9.94 -9.20 4.79
C PHE A 82 11.05 -8.15 4.50
N TRP A 83 12.01 -8.52 3.66
CA TRP A 83 13.08 -7.61 3.22
C TRP A 83 12.55 -6.48 2.33
N ALA A 84 11.74 -6.79 1.32
CA ALA A 84 11.13 -5.82 0.42
C ALA A 84 10.28 -4.79 1.18
N TRP A 85 9.59 -5.22 2.23
CA TRP A 85 8.82 -4.35 3.12
C TRP A 85 9.66 -3.34 3.88
N HIS A 86 10.75 -3.80 4.51
CA HIS A 86 11.66 -2.91 5.24
C HIS A 86 12.25 -1.86 4.30
N ILE A 87 12.58 -2.28 3.07
CA ILE A 87 13.10 -1.39 2.03
C ILE A 87 12.01 -0.44 1.52
N ILE A 88 10.77 -0.88 1.35
CA ILE A 88 9.64 0.01 0.99
C ILE A 88 9.43 1.09 2.04
N ASN A 89 9.42 0.74 3.33
CA ASN A 89 9.25 1.74 4.40
C ASN A 89 10.41 2.70 4.50
N PHE A 90 11.63 2.26 4.21
CA PHE A 90 12.81 3.12 4.18
C PHE A 90 12.82 4.03 2.93
N LEU A 91 12.47 3.48 1.76
CA LEU A 91 12.46 4.21 0.49
C LEU A 91 11.27 5.17 0.38
N TYR A 92 10.15 4.89 1.02
CA TYR A 92 8.96 5.74 0.95
C TYR A 92 9.20 7.19 1.41
N PRO A 93 9.70 7.47 2.64
CA PRO A 93 9.97 8.84 3.08
C PRO A 93 11.03 9.53 2.20
N LEU A 94 12.02 8.79 1.72
CA LEU A 94 13.05 9.31 0.82
C LEU A 94 12.47 9.67 -0.56
N SER A 95 11.57 8.83 -1.10
CA SER A 95 10.87 9.08 -2.37
C SER A 95 9.94 10.30 -2.27
N LEU A 96 9.29 10.51 -1.12
CA LEU A 96 8.49 11.71 -0.86
C LEU A 96 9.36 12.97 -0.79
N PHE A 97 10.51 12.87 -0.13
CA PHE A 97 11.46 13.99 -0.01
C PHE A 97 12.00 14.38 -1.39
N LEU A 98 12.48 13.43 -2.18
CA LEU A 98 12.93 13.68 -3.56
C LEU A 98 11.82 14.19 -4.46
N GLY A 99 10.61 13.60 -4.36
CA GLY A 99 9.45 14.07 -5.10
C GLY A 99 9.15 15.54 -4.81
N LYS A 100 9.21 15.95 -3.54
CA LYS A 100 9.02 17.36 -3.14
C LYS A 100 10.10 18.26 -3.74
N LEU A 101 11.36 17.84 -3.75
CA LEU A 101 12.48 18.60 -4.32
C LEU A 101 12.35 18.78 -5.84
N MET A 102 11.80 17.78 -6.53
CA MET A 102 11.52 17.81 -7.97
C MET A 102 10.17 18.46 -8.34
N GLY A 103 9.46 19.07 -7.38
CA GLY A 103 8.16 19.71 -7.61
C GLY A 103 6.99 18.75 -7.87
N ILE A 104 7.17 17.45 -7.58
CA ILE A 104 6.14 16.42 -7.72
C ILE A 104 5.23 16.47 -6.49
N SER A 105 3.91 16.49 -6.72
CA SER A 105 2.94 16.49 -5.63
C SER A 105 2.97 15.18 -4.83
N LYS A 106 2.93 15.28 -3.50
CA LYS A 106 2.85 14.13 -2.58
C LYS A 106 1.79 13.10 -3.00
N ARG A 107 0.61 13.57 -3.40
CA ARG A 107 -0.49 12.73 -3.91
C ARG A 107 -0.09 11.86 -5.11
N ARG A 108 0.72 12.38 -6.05
CA ARG A 108 1.17 11.60 -7.22
C ARG A 108 2.09 10.45 -6.82
N VAL A 109 2.96 10.68 -5.84
CA VAL A 109 3.85 9.64 -5.31
C VAL A 109 3.05 8.57 -4.57
N GLU A 110 2.11 8.96 -3.71
CA GLU A 110 1.20 8.05 -3.01
C GLU A 110 0.34 7.21 -3.98
N GLN A 111 -0.23 7.83 -5.02
CA GLN A 111 -0.98 7.10 -6.06
C GLN A 111 -0.11 6.05 -6.76
N SER A 112 1.12 6.42 -7.11
CA SER A 112 2.07 5.50 -7.74
C SER A 112 2.40 4.32 -6.82
N PHE A 113 2.63 4.59 -5.53
CA PHE A 113 2.85 3.55 -4.53
C PHE A 113 1.67 2.57 -4.42
N ILE A 114 0.45 3.08 -4.34
CA ILE A 114 -0.77 2.26 -4.27
C ILE A 114 -0.92 1.40 -5.53
N GLU A 115 -0.68 1.95 -6.72
CA GLU A 115 -0.74 1.20 -7.98
C GLU A 115 0.29 0.06 -8.02
N VAL A 116 1.51 0.30 -7.52
CA VAL A 116 2.55 -0.73 -7.43
C VAL A 116 2.16 -1.81 -6.42
N SER A 117 1.69 -1.43 -5.23
CA SER A 117 1.22 -2.37 -4.21
C SER A 117 0.07 -3.25 -4.72
N ASN A 118 -0.93 -2.65 -5.37
CA ASN A 118 -2.05 -3.37 -5.94
C ASN A 118 -1.60 -4.39 -7.00
N HIS A 119 -0.65 -3.99 -7.85
CA HIS A 119 -0.10 -4.88 -8.87
C HIS A 119 0.65 -6.05 -8.24
N LEU A 120 1.45 -5.78 -7.20
CA LEU A 120 2.19 -6.79 -6.46
C LEU A 120 1.25 -7.82 -5.81
N VAL A 121 0.13 -7.38 -5.24
CA VAL A 121 -0.86 -8.27 -4.61
C VAL A 121 -1.66 -9.04 -5.66
N ARG A 122 -2.04 -8.41 -6.79
CA ARG A 122 -2.73 -9.10 -7.89
C ARG A 122 -1.87 -10.21 -8.52
N ASN A 123 -0.58 -9.98 -8.70
CA ASN A 123 0.35 -10.97 -9.24
C ASN A 123 0.56 -12.17 -8.31
N GLN A 124 0.31 -12.04 -7.01
CA GLN A 124 0.39 -13.17 -6.07
C GLN A 124 -0.76 -14.17 -6.23
N HIS A 125 -1.82 -13.82 -6.97
CA HIS A 125 -3.01 -14.66 -7.16
C HIS A 125 -3.57 -15.18 -5.83
N VAL A 126 -3.59 -14.32 -4.80
CA VAL A 126 -4.10 -14.70 -3.48
C VAL A 126 -5.60 -14.92 -3.56
N ARG A 127 -6.02 -16.14 -3.21
CA ARG A 127 -7.43 -16.50 -3.10
C ARG A 127 -7.80 -16.79 -1.64
N VAL A 128 -8.92 -16.25 -1.17
CA VAL A 128 -9.43 -16.40 0.19
C VAL A 128 -10.93 -16.73 0.16
N PRO A 129 -11.45 -17.47 1.15
CA PRO A 129 -12.90 -17.63 1.28
C PRO A 129 -13.53 -16.27 1.60
N ALA A 130 -14.76 -16.05 1.15
CA ALA A 130 -15.43 -14.75 1.25
C ALA A 130 -15.56 -14.24 2.69
N ASN A 131 -15.81 -15.15 3.64
CA ASN A 131 -15.87 -14.84 5.08
C ASN A 131 -14.52 -14.42 5.70
N ARG A 132 -13.40 -14.52 4.96
CA ARG A 132 -12.07 -14.05 5.39
C ARG A 132 -11.59 -12.83 4.60
N LEU A 133 -12.43 -12.27 3.72
CA LEU A 133 -12.19 -11.00 3.05
C LEU A 133 -12.85 -9.87 3.84
N LEU A 134 -12.06 -8.86 4.22
CA LEU A 134 -12.56 -7.66 4.88
C LEU A 134 -12.50 -6.47 3.93
N ILE A 135 -13.65 -5.85 3.67
CA ILE A 135 -13.72 -4.57 3.00
C ILE A 135 -13.67 -3.46 4.06
N LEU A 136 -12.62 -2.65 4.01
CA LEU A 136 -12.48 -1.45 4.85
C LEU A 136 -12.84 -0.22 4.04
N THR A 137 -13.83 0.53 4.50
CA THR A 137 -14.25 1.76 3.82
C THR A 137 -14.28 2.93 4.78
N PRO A 138 -14.13 4.17 4.29
CA PRO A 138 -14.11 5.34 5.14
C PRO A 138 -15.55 5.78 5.43
N HIS A 139 -15.79 6.33 6.62
CA HIS A 139 -17.08 6.95 6.94
C HIS A 139 -17.50 8.06 5.95
N CYS A 140 -16.54 8.69 5.28
CA CYS A 140 -16.78 9.74 4.29
C CYS A 140 -17.57 9.30 3.06
N ILE A 141 -17.80 8.00 2.85
CA ILE A 141 -18.67 7.49 1.77
C ILE A 141 -20.16 7.60 2.14
N GLN A 142 -20.46 7.73 3.43
CA GLN A 142 -21.78 8.00 3.94
C GLN A 142 -22.12 9.47 3.68
N LEU A 143 -23.38 9.74 3.31
CA LEU A 143 -23.89 11.09 3.21
C LEU A 143 -23.91 11.74 4.60
N ASP A 144 -23.41 12.97 4.71
CA ASP A 144 -23.34 13.71 5.98
C ASP A 144 -24.72 13.90 6.64
N THR A 145 -25.75 14.14 5.82
CA THR A 145 -27.15 14.30 6.26
C THR A 145 -27.88 12.98 6.53
N CYS A 146 -27.19 11.85 6.48
CA CYS A 146 -27.81 10.56 6.72
C CYS A 146 -28.15 10.39 8.22
N PRO A 147 -29.42 10.13 8.58
CA PRO A 147 -29.81 9.99 9.99
C PRO A 147 -29.32 8.67 10.62
N TYR A 148 -29.00 7.66 9.79
CA TYR A 148 -28.62 6.32 10.25
C TYR A 148 -27.09 6.18 10.36
N LYS A 149 -26.55 6.11 11.58
CA LYS A 149 -25.11 5.92 11.80
C LYS A 149 -24.70 4.46 11.51
N VAL A 150 -23.78 4.28 10.55
CA VAL A 150 -23.30 2.94 10.11
C VAL A 150 -21.89 2.59 10.58
N THR A 151 -21.26 3.44 11.41
CA THR A 151 -19.88 3.27 11.88
C THR A 151 -19.69 2.02 12.74
N ARG A 152 -20.71 1.63 13.51
CA ARG A 152 -20.66 0.42 14.37
C ARG A 152 -21.15 -0.82 13.63
N ASP A 153 -22.21 -0.65 12.84
CA ASP A 153 -22.82 -1.71 12.07
C ASP A 153 -23.34 -1.15 10.75
N ILE A 154 -22.88 -1.76 9.65
CA ILE A 154 -23.30 -1.40 8.30
C ILE A 154 -24.75 -1.82 8.02
N THR A 155 -25.29 -2.79 8.76
CA THR A 155 -26.67 -3.28 8.57
C THR A 155 -27.73 -2.23 8.90
N ASN A 156 -27.37 -1.19 9.66
CA ASN A 156 -28.23 -0.04 9.95
C ASN A 156 -28.54 0.82 8.69
N CYS A 157 -27.90 0.53 7.55
CA CYS A 157 -28.21 1.19 6.29
C CYS A 157 -29.52 0.66 5.69
N HIS A 158 -30.53 1.53 5.54
CA HIS A 158 -31.79 1.23 4.85
C HIS A 158 -31.69 1.20 3.31
N GLN A 159 -30.47 1.21 2.74
CA GLN A 159 -30.23 1.12 1.29
C GLN A 159 -31.03 2.14 0.45
N CYS A 160 -31.23 3.35 0.96
CA CYS A 160 -31.99 4.43 0.29
C CYS A 160 -31.38 4.97 -1.02
N GLY A 161 -30.28 4.40 -1.53
CA GLY A 161 -29.62 4.81 -2.78
C GLY A 161 -28.84 6.13 -2.74
N ARG A 162 -28.96 6.94 -1.68
CA ARG A 162 -28.35 8.28 -1.61
C ARG A 162 -26.82 8.30 -1.43
N CYS A 163 -26.21 7.19 -1.01
CA CYS A 163 -24.76 7.09 -0.77
C CYS A 163 -24.22 5.71 -1.10
N GLY A 164 -22.88 5.58 -1.19
CA GLY A 164 -22.22 4.32 -1.56
C GLY A 164 -22.35 3.19 -0.52
N VAL A 165 -22.74 3.50 0.72
CA VAL A 165 -22.89 2.50 1.80
C VAL A 165 -23.93 1.43 1.44
N GLY A 166 -25.05 1.81 0.84
CA GLY A 166 -26.11 0.86 0.49
C GLY A 166 -25.66 -0.17 -0.56
N GLN A 167 -24.81 0.26 -1.49
CA GLN A 167 -24.21 -0.61 -2.51
C GLN A 167 -23.15 -1.53 -1.91
N LEU A 168 -22.34 -1.03 -0.98
CA LEU A 168 -21.40 -1.87 -0.21
C LEU A 168 -22.12 -2.94 0.61
N LEU A 169 -23.25 -2.60 1.24
CA LEU A 169 -24.07 -3.58 1.96
C LEU A 169 -24.66 -4.63 1.01
N ALA A 170 -25.07 -4.23 -0.20
CA ALA A 170 -25.55 -5.17 -1.20
C ALA A 170 -24.44 -6.13 -1.66
N LEU A 171 -23.24 -5.62 -1.93
CA LEU A 171 -22.07 -6.44 -2.27
C LEU A 171 -21.67 -7.39 -1.12
N SER A 172 -21.73 -6.91 0.12
CA SER A 172 -21.50 -7.71 1.32
C SER A 172 -22.44 -8.91 1.37
N LYS A 173 -23.74 -8.70 1.18
CA LYS A 173 -24.74 -9.77 1.16
C LYS A 173 -24.58 -10.70 -0.03
N LYS A 174 -24.31 -10.16 -1.22
CA LYS A 174 -24.17 -10.92 -2.47
C LYS A 174 -22.99 -11.90 -2.42
N TYR A 175 -21.86 -11.47 -1.89
CA TYR A 175 -20.63 -12.26 -1.88
C TYR A 175 -20.31 -12.89 -0.52
N GLY A 176 -21.06 -12.59 0.54
CA GLY A 176 -20.78 -13.11 1.89
C GLY A 176 -19.51 -12.52 2.54
N VAL A 177 -19.12 -11.31 2.15
CA VAL A 177 -17.89 -10.64 2.62
C VAL A 177 -18.17 -9.71 3.80
N HIS A 178 -17.20 -9.57 4.70
CA HIS A 178 -17.32 -8.64 5.83
C HIS A 178 -16.99 -7.22 5.38
N VAL A 179 -17.83 -6.25 5.77
CA VAL A 179 -17.59 -4.82 5.53
C VAL A 179 -17.52 -4.09 6.85
N ALA A 180 -16.48 -3.26 7.02
CA ALA A 180 -16.35 -2.37 8.16
C ALA A 180 -16.11 -0.92 7.70
N ILE A 181 -16.80 0.01 8.37
CA ILE A 181 -16.71 1.45 8.12
C ILE A 181 -15.89 2.08 9.24
N ALA A 182 -14.77 2.71 8.89
CA ALA A 182 -13.87 3.35 9.86
C ALA A 182 -13.87 4.88 9.70
N THR A 183 -13.88 5.61 10.83
CA THR A 183 -13.74 7.07 10.82
C THR A 183 -12.28 7.54 10.84
N GLY A 184 -11.33 6.63 11.01
CA GLY A 184 -9.90 6.92 10.96
C GLY A 184 -9.04 5.67 11.15
N GLY A 185 -7.71 5.85 11.10
CA GLY A 185 -6.76 4.74 11.13
C GLY A 185 -6.85 3.86 12.38
N THR A 186 -7.12 4.44 13.55
CA THR A 186 -7.21 3.65 14.81
C THR A 186 -8.38 2.67 14.79
N LEU A 187 -9.56 3.12 14.35
CA LEU A 187 -10.71 2.24 14.22
C LEU A 187 -10.51 1.21 13.09
N ALA A 188 -9.84 1.60 12.01
CA ALA A 188 -9.48 0.66 10.95
C ALA A 188 -8.59 -0.47 11.48
N ARG A 189 -7.52 -0.14 12.24
CA ARG A 189 -6.64 -1.14 12.88
C ARG A 189 -7.39 -2.04 13.86
N GLN A 190 -8.30 -1.48 14.65
CA GLN A 190 -9.15 -2.28 15.54
C GLN A 190 -10.07 -3.22 14.76
N ALA A 191 -10.68 -2.76 13.67
CA ALA A 191 -11.53 -3.59 12.80
C ALA A 191 -10.73 -4.76 12.19
N VAL A 192 -9.51 -4.50 11.70
CA VAL A 192 -8.61 -5.56 11.19
C VAL A 192 -8.29 -6.57 12.29
N LYS A 193 -7.92 -6.12 13.49
CA LYS A 193 -7.58 -7.00 14.62
C LYS A 193 -8.76 -7.85 15.07
N LYS A 194 -9.98 -7.31 15.03
CA LYS A 194 -11.21 -8.01 15.40
C LYS A 194 -11.61 -9.04 14.34
N ALA A 195 -11.60 -8.66 13.07
CA ALA A 195 -12.03 -9.53 11.97
C ALA A 195 -11.00 -10.62 11.63
N ARG A 196 -9.70 -10.39 11.91
CA ARG A 196 -8.58 -11.29 11.52
C ARG A 196 -8.73 -11.83 10.08
N PRO A 197 -8.81 -10.92 9.08
CA PRO A 197 -9.00 -11.33 7.69
C PRO A 197 -7.74 -11.96 7.12
N LYS A 198 -7.89 -12.72 6.03
CA LYS A 198 -6.76 -13.21 5.22
C LYS A 198 -6.39 -12.27 4.08
N ALA A 199 -7.32 -11.41 3.65
CA ALA A 199 -7.08 -10.36 2.66
C ALA A 199 -7.97 -9.13 2.97
N ILE A 200 -7.52 -7.96 2.54
CA ILE A 200 -8.22 -6.69 2.78
C ILE A 200 -8.46 -5.99 1.44
N LEU A 201 -9.70 -5.52 1.24
CA LEU A 201 -10.05 -4.57 0.20
C LEU A 201 -10.27 -3.20 0.85
N ALA A 202 -9.32 -2.29 0.68
CA ALA A 202 -9.37 -0.98 1.32
C ALA A 202 -9.83 0.10 0.34
N VAL A 203 -10.82 0.90 0.74
CA VAL A 203 -11.28 2.08 0.01
C VAL A 203 -10.91 3.31 0.82
N ALA A 204 -10.09 4.21 0.29
CA ALA A 204 -9.68 5.42 0.99
C ALA A 204 -9.05 6.45 0.05
N CYS A 205 -8.67 7.60 0.62
CA CYS A 205 -7.83 8.57 -0.07
C CYS A 205 -6.37 8.08 -0.15
N GLU A 206 -5.55 8.73 -0.97
CA GLU A 206 -4.17 8.33 -1.23
C GLU A 206 -3.33 8.18 0.05
N ARG A 207 -3.44 9.16 0.94
CA ARG A 207 -2.68 9.22 2.19
C ARG A 207 -3.04 8.05 3.11
N ASP A 208 -4.33 7.89 3.39
CA ASP A 208 -4.82 6.90 4.35
C ASP A 208 -4.65 5.48 3.79
N LEU A 209 -4.74 5.30 2.47
CA LEU A 209 -4.50 4.03 1.81
C LEU A 209 -3.03 3.64 1.85
N THR A 210 -2.12 4.60 1.62
CA THR A 210 -0.68 4.37 1.71
C THR A 210 -0.26 3.96 3.11
N SER A 211 -0.66 4.73 4.14
CA SER A 211 -0.37 4.37 5.53
C SER A 211 -1.09 3.08 5.95
N GLY A 212 -2.30 2.85 5.45
CA GLY A 212 -3.09 1.66 5.75
C GLY A 212 -2.46 0.38 5.22
N ILE A 213 -1.99 0.39 3.96
CA ILE A 213 -1.21 -0.71 3.36
C ILE A 213 0.04 -0.96 4.19
N GLN A 214 0.67 0.12 4.67
CA GLN A 214 1.87 0.01 5.48
C GLN A 214 1.61 -0.63 6.85
N ASP A 215 0.52 -0.25 7.52
CA ASP A 215 0.21 -0.71 8.88
C ASP A 215 -0.19 -2.20 8.97
N VAL A 216 -0.77 -2.77 7.90
CA VAL A 216 -1.33 -4.15 7.93
C VAL A 216 -0.42 -5.20 7.29
N PHE A 217 0.78 -4.82 6.83
CA PHE A 217 1.75 -5.76 6.28
C PHE A 217 2.07 -6.87 7.31
N PRO A 218 2.14 -8.17 6.93
CA PRO A 218 2.19 -8.74 5.57
C PRO A 218 0.84 -9.14 4.95
N LEU A 219 -0.30 -8.65 5.46
CA LEU A 219 -1.60 -9.00 4.87
C LEU A 219 -1.74 -8.44 3.45
N PRO A 220 -2.25 -9.23 2.47
CA PRO A 220 -2.48 -8.76 1.12
C PRO A 220 -3.62 -7.74 1.09
N VAL A 221 -3.34 -6.56 0.54
CA VAL A 221 -4.29 -5.45 0.42
C VAL A 221 -4.42 -5.01 -1.03
N ILE A 222 -5.66 -4.95 -1.53
CA ILE A 222 -5.96 -4.17 -2.74
C ILE A 222 -6.63 -2.88 -2.30
N GLY A 223 -6.08 -1.76 -2.76
CA GLY A 223 -6.57 -0.42 -2.48
C GLY A 223 -7.34 0.19 -3.65
N VAL A 224 -8.55 0.69 -3.40
CA VAL A 224 -9.35 1.44 -4.36
C VAL A 224 -9.43 2.89 -3.89
N LEU A 225 -8.98 3.82 -4.75
CA LEU A 225 -9.04 5.24 -4.45
C LEU A 225 -10.49 5.73 -4.49
N ASN A 226 -10.86 6.54 -3.49
CA ASN A 226 -12.13 7.25 -3.51
C ASN A 226 -12.06 8.56 -4.32
N GLU A 227 -13.18 8.92 -4.91
CA GLU A 227 -13.42 10.19 -5.56
C GLU A 227 -13.94 11.21 -4.55
N ARG A 228 -13.47 12.45 -4.67
CA ARG A 228 -13.74 13.54 -3.73
C ARG A 228 -14.42 14.71 -4.46
N PRO A 229 -15.68 14.56 -4.92
CA PRO A 229 -16.38 15.60 -5.66
C PRO A 229 -16.63 16.86 -4.82
N ASN A 230 -16.86 16.68 -3.52
CA ASN A 230 -17.25 17.77 -2.60
C ASN A 230 -16.09 18.20 -1.66
N GLY A 231 -14.84 17.98 -2.08
CA GLY A 231 -13.66 18.27 -1.27
C GLY A 231 -13.18 17.10 -0.40
N PRO A 232 -12.18 17.34 0.47
CA PRO A 232 -11.56 16.28 1.25
C PRO A 232 -12.52 15.76 2.33
N CYS A 233 -12.65 14.43 2.42
CA CYS A 233 -13.36 13.74 3.49
C CYS A 233 -14.85 14.10 3.63
N PHE A 234 -15.49 14.61 2.57
CA PHE A 234 -16.90 14.98 2.57
C PHE A 234 -17.63 14.37 1.37
N ASN A 235 -18.70 13.60 1.63
CA ASN A 235 -19.56 12.98 0.62
C ASN A 235 -18.78 12.37 -0.56
N THR A 236 -17.82 11.50 -0.21
CA THR A 236 -16.92 10.85 -1.16
C THR A 236 -17.62 9.72 -1.91
N ARG A 237 -17.16 9.43 -3.12
CA ARG A 237 -17.69 8.36 -3.96
C ARG A 237 -16.62 7.30 -4.17
N ALA A 238 -17.02 6.07 -4.42
CA ALA A 238 -16.11 5.01 -4.79
C ALA A 238 -16.70 4.25 -5.98
N ASP A 239 -15.84 3.81 -6.87
CA ASP A 239 -16.24 3.04 -8.04
C ASP A 239 -16.56 1.61 -7.62
N MET A 240 -17.87 1.30 -7.55
CA MET A 240 -18.33 -0.02 -7.15
C MET A 240 -17.93 -1.12 -8.14
N GLY A 241 -17.75 -0.79 -9.42
CA GLY A 241 -17.29 -1.75 -10.42
C GLY A 241 -15.87 -2.22 -10.10
N LYS A 242 -14.97 -1.28 -9.75
CA LYS A 242 -13.60 -1.63 -9.30
C LYS A 242 -13.60 -2.43 -7.99
N ILE A 243 -14.52 -2.11 -7.08
CA ILE A 243 -14.67 -2.85 -5.81
C ILE A 243 -15.13 -4.27 -6.10
N GLU A 244 -16.16 -4.46 -6.92
CA GLU A 244 -16.66 -5.79 -7.27
C GLU A 244 -15.62 -6.62 -8.05
N GLU A 245 -14.89 -6.02 -8.98
CA GLU A 245 -13.77 -6.68 -9.67
C GLU A 245 -12.68 -7.12 -8.67
N ALA A 246 -12.33 -6.25 -7.71
CA ALA A 246 -11.34 -6.58 -6.69
C ALA A 246 -11.83 -7.70 -5.75
N ILE A 247 -13.12 -7.72 -5.38
CA ILE A 247 -13.75 -8.80 -4.62
C ILE A 247 -13.58 -10.13 -5.37
N ARG A 248 -13.96 -10.17 -6.65
CA ARG A 248 -13.85 -11.38 -7.49
C ARG A 248 -12.40 -11.85 -7.65
N SER A 249 -11.45 -10.92 -7.68
CA SER A 249 -10.02 -11.28 -7.76
C SER A 249 -9.50 -11.99 -6.50
N PHE A 250 -10.12 -11.74 -5.34
CA PHE A 250 -9.72 -12.33 -4.06
C PHE A 250 -10.51 -13.55 -3.66
N ILE A 251 -11.79 -13.62 -4.01
CA ILE A 251 -12.65 -14.72 -3.59
C ILE A 251 -12.29 -15.99 -4.36
N LEU A 252 -12.20 -17.12 -3.67
CA LEU A 252 -12.33 -18.45 -4.29
C LEU A 252 -13.75 -18.53 -4.82
N GLU A 253 -13.94 -18.70 -6.13
CA GLU A 253 -15.24 -19.11 -6.62
C GLU A 253 -15.54 -20.44 -5.93
N GLU A 254 -16.43 -20.41 -4.94
CA GLU A 254 -17.03 -21.64 -4.44
C GLU A 254 -17.89 -22.10 -5.60
N ASP A 255 -17.39 -23.12 -6.32
CA ASP A 255 -18.19 -23.93 -7.22
C ASP A 255 -19.46 -24.29 -6.44
N GLY A 256 -20.56 -23.64 -6.82
CA GLY A 256 -21.84 -23.89 -6.21
C GLY A 256 -22.18 -25.37 -6.35
N GLN A 257 -22.41 -26.02 -5.21
CA GLN A 257 -23.36 -27.11 -5.06
C GLN A 257 -24.22 -26.82 -3.83
#